data_AF-A0A4Q1CCK6-F1
#
_entry.id   AF-A0A4Q1CCK6-F1
#
_cell.length_a   1.000
_cell.length_b   1.000
_cell.length_c   1.000
_cell.angle_alpha   90.00
_cell.angle_beta   90.00
_cell.angle_gamma   90.00
#
_symmetry.space_group_name_H-M   'P 1'
#
loop_
_entity.id
_entity.type
_entity.pdbx_description
1 polymer ?
#
loop_
_entity_poly.entity_id
_entity_poly.type
_entity_poly.pdbx_seq_one_letter_code
_entity_poly.pdbx_strand_id
1 'polypeptide(L)'
;MSSTPTSPRPAFWQACRLPAVWVRAARLGLVVGLIQVSLNQGDHWLSGHITTGVILKSILSPLLSFGIAFASAAATHAENLSRSAP
;
A
#
# COMPACT_ATOMS: atom_id res chain seq x y z
N MET A 1 5.86 -17.89 -36.08
CA MET A 1 6.42 -17.78 -34.71
C MET A 1 5.54 -16.82 -33.93
N SER A 2 4.68 -17.37 -33.07
CA SER A 2 3.70 -16.59 -32.32
C SER A 2 4.32 -16.25 -30.96
N SER A 3 4.66 -14.99 -30.73
CA SER A 3 5.07 -14.49 -29.41
C SER A 3 3.87 -14.58 -28.48
N THR A 4 3.87 -15.59 -27.60
CA THR A 4 2.85 -15.69 -26.54
C THR A 4 3.05 -14.48 -25.63
N PRO A 5 2.04 -13.60 -25.45
CA PRO A 5 2.18 -12.53 -24.49
C PRO A 5 2.29 -13.17 -23.10
N THR A 6 3.47 -13.14 -22.49
CA THR A 6 3.63 -13.39 -21.07
C THR A 6 2.73 -12.40 -20.36
N SER A 7 1.53 -12.84 -19.96
CA SER A 7 0.58 -12.00 -19.25
C SER A 7 1.31 -11.39 -18.05
N PRO A 8 1.20 -10.08 -17.77
CA PRO A 8 1.89 -9.44 -16.65
C PRO A 8 1.33 -9.85 -15.27
N ARG A 9 0.20 -10.57 -15.25
CA ARG A 9 -0.49 -11.02 -14.03
C ARG A 9 0.33 -11.95 -13.10
N PRO A 10 1.06 -12.98 -13.58
CA PRO A 10 1.87 -13.85 -12.73
C PRO A 10 3.02 -13.08 -12.06
N ALA A 11 3.64 -12.13 -12.77
CA ALA A 11 4.73 -11.31 -12.22
C ALA A 11 4.23 -10.41 -11.08
N PHE A 12 3.03 -9.83 -11.20
CA PHE A 12 2.40 -9.07 -10.13
C PHE A 12 2.09 -9.92 -8.89
N TRP A 13 1.50 -11.10 -9.07
CA TRP A 13 1.25 -12.03 -7.96
C TRP A 13 2.52 -12.48 -7.27
N GLN A 14 3.60 -12.70 -8.04
CA GLN A 14 4.91 -13.03 -7.49
C GLN A 14 5.50 -11.85 -6.72
N ALA A 15 5.38 -10.62 -7.24
CA ALA A 15 5.81 -9.41 -6.56
C ALA A 15 5.08 -9.19 -5.23
N CYS A 16 3.76 -9.44 -5.16
CA CYS A 16 2.97 -9.36 -3.93
C CYS A 16 3.47 -10.29 -2.80
N ARG A 17 4.21 -11.35 -3.13
CA ARG A 17 4.78 -12.28 -2.15
C ARG A 17 6.16 -11.86 -1.65
N LEU A 18 6.76 -10.81 -2.23
CA LEU A 18 8.09 -10.35 -1.84
C LEU A 18 8.04 -9.58 -0.52
N PRO A 19 8.86 -9.94 0.48
CA PRO A 19 8.88 -9.24 1.77
C PRO A 19 9.27 -7.77 1.61
N ALA A 20 10.11 -7.44 0.62
CA ALA A 20 10.48 -6.07 0.30
C ALA A 20 9.27 -5.18 -0.06
N VAL A 21 8.27 -5.72 -0.75
CA VAL A 21 7.03 -5.00 -1.10
C VAL A 21 6.24 -4.69 0.16
N TRP A 22 6.07 -5.67 1.05
CA TRP A 22 5.38 -5.51 2.33
C TRP A 22 6.08 -4.50 3.24
N VAL A 23 7.40 -4.60 3.40
CA VAL A 23 8.19 -3.68 4.24
C VAL A 23 8.12 -2.26 3.71
N ARG A 24 8.25 -2.08 2.39
CA ARG A 24 8.15 -0.75 1.75
C ARG A 24 6.75 -0.17 1.93
N ALA A 25 5.71 -0.97 1.70
CA ALA A 25 4.32 -0.55 1.87
C ALA A 25 3.99 -0.20 3.31
N ALA A 26 4.46 -0.98 4.28
CA ALA A 26 4.28 -0.72 5.70
C ALA A 26 4.97 0.58 6.11
N ARG A 27 6.25 0.74 5.75
CA ARG A 27 7.05 1.90 6.13
C ARG A 27 6.51 3.20 5.53
N LEU A 28 6.08 3.20 4.27
CA LEU A 28 5.55 4.40 3.63
C LEU A 28 4.08 4.61 3.97
N GLY A 29 3.26 3.60 3.72
CA GLY A 29 1.81 3.69 3.83
C GLY A 29 1.33 3.89 5.26
N LEU A 30 1.88 3.18 6.25
CA LEU A 30 1.46 3.37 7.64
C LEU A 30 1.95 4.70 8.21
N VAL A 31 3.17 5.13 7.87
CA VAL A 31 3.69 6.44 8.33
C VAL A 31 2.86 7.59 7.74
N VAL A 32 2.62 7.58 6.43
CA VAL A 32 1.78 8.59 5.77
C VAL A 32 0.36 8.57 6.34
N GLY A 33 -0.20 7.38 6.53
CA GLY A 33 -1.51 7.19 7.13
C GLY A 33 -1.62 7.73 8.55
N LEU A 34 -0.63 7.45 9.41
CA LEU A 34 -0.56 7.98 10.77
C LEU A 34 -0.50 9.51 10.75
N ILE A 35 0.34 10.09 9.89
CA ILE A 35 0.41 11.55 9.71
C ILE A 35 -0.97 12.10 9.31
N GLN A 36 -1.66 11.47 8.36
CA GLN A 36 -3.02 11.88 7.97
C GLN A 36 -3.99 11.85 9.15
N VAL A 37 -3.95 10.80 9.97
CA VAL A 37 -4.82 10.69 11.15
C VAL A 37 -4.51 11.78 12.16
N SER A 38 -3.23 12.01 12.45
CA SER A 38 -2.79 13.06 13.37
C SER A 38 -3.21 14.46 12.90
N LEU A 39 -3.07 14.75 11.60
CA LEU A 39 -3.41 16.07 11.05
C LEU A 39 -4.91 16.30 10.89
N ASN A 40 -5.66 15.27 10.48
CA ASN A 40 -7.07 15.44 10.13
C ASN A 40 -8.02 15.17 11.31
N GLN A 41 -7.56 14.48 12.34
CA GLN A 41 -8.40 14.03 13.45
C GLN A 41 -7.72 14.16 14.82
N GLY A 42 -6.48 14.66 14.88
CA GLY A 42 -5.74 14.78 16.13
C GLY A 42 -6.46 15.68 17.14
N ASP A 43 -7.16 16.70 16.66
CA ASP A 43 -8.02 17.58 17.47
C ASP A 43 -9.17 16.81 18.14
N HIS A 44 -9.86 15.93 17.42
CA HIS A 44 -10.91 15.07 17.98
C HIS A 44 -10.38 14.11 19.05
N TRP A 45 -9.18 13.58 18.85
CA TRP A 45 -8.51 12.73 19.83
C TRP A 45 -8.08 13.53 21.08
N LEU A 46 -7.49 14.71 20.89
CA LEU A 46 -7.01 15.56 21.98
C LEU A 46 -8.14 16.20 22.80
N SER A 47 -9.26 16.52 22.14
CA SER A 47 -10.45 17.09 22.79
C SER A 47 -11.36 16.03 23.43
N GLY A 48 -11.07 14.74 23.24
CA GLY A 48 -11.89 13.64 23.76
C GLY A 48 -13.20 13.39 23.00
N HIS A 49 -13.44 14.09 21.88
CA HIS A 49 -14.60 13.92 21.01
C HIS A 49 -14.45 12.70 20.08
N ILE A 50 -14.20 11.53 20.66
CA ILE A 50 -14.00 10.29 19.93
C ILE A 50 -15.35 9.69 19.57
N THR A 51 -15.71 9.75 18.29
CA THR A 51 -16.90 9.09 17.73
C THR A 51 -16.51 7.82 16.97
N THR A 52 -17.46 6.92 16.73
CA THR A 52 -17.24 5.72 15.89
C THR A 52 -16.69 6.10 14.51
N GLY A 53 -17.14 7.23 13.94
CA GLY A 53 -16.63 7.73 12.66
C GLY A 53 -15.16 8.14 12.71
N VAL A 54 -14.71 8.75 13.81
CA VAL A 54 -13.30 9.12 14.03
C VAL A 54 -12.43 7.87 14.17
N ILE A 55 -12.91 6.86 14.90
CA ILE A 55 -12.21 5.57 15.04
C ILE A 55 -12.06 4.89 13.67
N LEU A 56 -13.16 4.77 12.91
CA LEU A 56 -13.14 4.15 11.58
C LEU A 56 -12.18 4.86 10.63
N LYS A 57 -12.23 6.19 10.54
CA LYS A 57 -11.30 6.95 9.71
C LYS A 57 -9.85 6.80 10.17
N SER A 58 -9.62 6.75 11.48
CA SER A 58 -8.28 6.55 12.06
C SER A 58 -7.65 5.20 11.70
N ILE A 59 -8.47 4.17 11.43
CA ILE A 59 -8.01 2.85 10.98
C ILE A 59 -7.94 2.77 9.45
N LEU A 60 -8.97 3.26 8.76
CA LEU A 60 -9.08 3.14 7.31
C LEU A 60 -8.06 4.00 6.57
N SER A 61 -7.72 5.19 7.07
CA SER A 61 -6.72 6.05 6.43
C SER A 61 -5.35 5.37 6.31
N PRO A 62 -4.74 4.83 7.39
CA PRO A 62 -3.50 4.06 7.27
C PRO A 62 -3.59 2.81 6.41
N LEU A 63 -4.71 2.08 6.45
CA LEU A 63 -4.90 0.89 5.61
C LEU A 63 -4.99 1.27 4.11
N LEU A 64 -5.64 2.38 3.78
CA LEU A 64 -5.73 2.87 2.42
C LEU A 64 -4.36 3.34 1.91
N SER A 65 -3.63 4.13 2.71
CA SER A 65 -2.26 4.54 2.39
C SER A 65 -1.32 3.35 2.21
N PHE A 66 -1.44 2.33 3.07
CA PHE A 66 -0.75 1.05 2.92
C PHE A 66 -1.11 0.35 1.61
N GLY A 67 -2.40 0.20 1.29
CA GLY A 67 -2.86 -0.47 0.09
C GLY A 67 -2.32 0.17 -1.20
N ILE A 68 -2.30 1.50 -1.26
CA ILE A 68 -1.73 2.25 -2.39
C ILE A 68 -0.22 2.01 -2.49
N ALA A 69 0.51 2.13 -1.37
CA ALA A 69 1.95 1.90 -1.33
C ALA A 69 2.31 0.45 -1.70
N PHE A 70 1.49 -0.51 -1.28
CA PHE A 70 1.61 -1.93 -1.61
C PHE A 70 1.41 -2.19 -3.10
N ALA A 71 0.31 -1.71 -3.68
CA ALA A 71 0.02 -1.89 -5.10
C ALA A 71 1.10 -1.25 -5.98
N SER A 72 1.56 -0.04 -5.61
CA SER A 72 2.65 0.64 -6.31
C SER A 72 3.95 -0.15 -6.24
N ALA A 73 4.37 -0.61 -5.06
CA ALA A 73 5.58 -1.40 -4.90
C ALA A 73 5.49 -2.75 -5.64
N ALA A 74 4.35 -3.44 -5.56
CA ALA A 74 4.12 -4.68 -6.29
C ALA A 74 4.20 -4.47 -7.81
N ALA A 75 3.61 -3.39 -8.34
CA ALA A 75 3.71 -3.05 -9.76
C ALA A 75 5.16 -2.78 -10.19
N THR A 76 5.90 -1.97 -9.43
CA THR A 76 7.33 -1.70 -9.73
C THR A 76 8.16 -2.98 -9.74
N HIS A 77 7.96 -3.87 -8.76
CA HIS A 77 8.66 -5.14 -8.73
C HIS A 77 8.24 -6.06 -9.89
N ALA A 78 6.95 -6.14 -10.23
CA ALA A 78 6.46 -6.92 -11.35
C ALA A 78 7.03 -6.47 -12.69
N GLU A 79 7.13 -5.16 -12.92
CA GLU A 79 7.76 -4.57 -14.10
C GLU A 79 9.23 -4.96 -14.19
N ASN A 80 9.97 -4.89 -13.07
CA ASN A 80 11.37 -5.29 -13.03
C ASN A 80 11.56 -6.79 -13.34
N LEU A 81 10.73 -7.67 -12.75
CA LEU A 81 10.76 -9.10 -13.06
C LEU A 81 10.48 -9.36 -14.55
N SER A 82 9.53 -8.64 -15.13
CA SER A 82 9.16 -8.80 -16.55
C SER A 82 10.26 -8.31 -17.51
N ARG A 83 11.05 -7.30 -17.10
CA ARG A 83 12.20 -6.79 -17.88
C ARG A 83 13.43 -7.68 -17.80
N SER A 84 13.57 -8.49 -16.74
CA SER A 84 14.70 -9.41 -16.56
C SER A 84 14.44 -10.81 -17.14
N ALA A 85 13.25 -11.06 -17.70
CA ALA A 85 12.96 -12.30 -18.40
C ALA A 85 13.66 -12.30 -19.78
N PRO A 86 14.42 -13.37 -20.12
CA PRO A 86 15.17 -13.49 -21.38
C PRO A 86 14.28 -13.67 -22.62
#